data_AF-A0A316E8F8-F1
#
_entry.id   AF-A0A316E8F8-F1
#
_cell.length_a   1.000
_cell.length_b   1.000
_cell.length_c   1.000
_cell.angle_alpha   90.00
_cell.angle_beta   90.00
_cell.angle_gamma   90.00
#
_symmetry.space_group_name_H-M   'P 1'
#
loop_
_entity.id
_entity.type
_entity.pdbx_description
1 polymer ?
#
loop_
_entity_poly.entity_id
_entity_poly.type
_entity_poly.pdbx_seq_one_letter_code
_entity_poly.pdbx_strand_id
1 'polypeptide(L)'
;MANLNLLGSKTVFNMPEISRFFGIIIYMYAKDHLPPHFHAEYGDEEAMFSIETCNIIIGDLPRKQTRLVQAWAELHKEELMSNYLELQQEQATFFKIKPLE
;
A
#
# COMPACT_ATOMS: atom_id res chain seq x y z
N MET A 1 22.57 -16.28 19.33
CA MET A 1 22.69 -17.19 18.17
C MET A 1 21.41 -18.02 18.09
N ALA A 2 20.46 -17.63 17.27
CA ALA A 2 19.36 -18.50 16.85
C ALA A 2 18.85 -18.01 15.49
N ASN A 3 19.34 -18.66 14.43
CA ASN A 3 18.70 -18.67 13.13
C ASN A 3 17.42 -19.50 13.26
N LEU A 4 16.31 -19.03 12.69
CA LEU A 4 15.21 -19.91 12.32
C LEU A 4 14.58 -19.41 11.01
N ASN A 5 15.04 -20.00 9.91
CA ASN A 5 14.24 -20.13 8.70
C ASN A 5 13.01 -20.98 9.05
N LEU A 6 11.80 -20.47 8.76
CA LEU A 6 10.57 -21.26 8.73
C LEU A 6 9.84 -20.98 7.42
N LEU A 7 9.90 -21.97 6.55
CA LEU A 7 9.05 -22.14 5.36
C LEU A 7 7.61 -22.47 5.79
N GLY A 8 6.62 -21.98 5.03
CA GLY A 8 5.42 -22.76 4.68
C GLY A 8 4.14 -22.57 5.50
N SER A 9 3.26 -21.72 4.95
CA SER A 9 1.78 -21.78 5.00
C SER A 9 1.05 -21.64 6.36
N LYS A 10 0.42 -20.46 6.54
CA LYS A 10 -0.77 -20.06 7.37
C LYS A 10 -0.41 -18.73 8.08
N THR A 11 -0.75 -17.52 7.60
CA THR A 11 -2.07 -16.94 7.29
C THR A 11 -1.80 -15.64 6.50
N VAL A 12 -2.11 -15.54 5.21
CA VAL A 12 -1.79 -14.34 4.39
C VAL A 12 -3.04 -13.47 4.27
N PHE A 13 -3.38 -12.73 5.33
CA PHE A 13 -4.50 -11.76 5.36
C PHE A 13 -4.10 -10.40 5.94
N ASN A 14 -2.82 -10.03 5.91
CA ASN A 14 -2.38 -8.79 6.55
C ASN A 14 -1.92 -7.67 5.61
N MET A 15 -1.60 -7.92 4.34
CA MET A 15 -1.12 -6.89 3.41
C MET A 15 -1.55 -7.19 1.97
N PRO A 16 -2.83 -6.98 1.61
CA PRO A 16 -3.24 -7.07 0.21
C PRO A 16 -2.46 -6.09 -0.67
N GLU A 17 -1.70 -6.64 -1.63
CA GLU A 17 -1.23 -5.87 -2.77
C GLU A 17 -2.46 -5.40 -3.58
N ILE A 18 -2.63 -4.09 -3.74
CA ILE A 18 -3.75 -3.49 -4.47
C ILE A 18 -3.35 -3.04 -5.88
N SER A 19 -2.06 -2.75 -6.12
CA SER A 19 -1.55 -2.43 -7.47
C SER A 19 -0.03 -2.61 -7.56
N ARG A 20 0.50 -2.63 -8.78
CA ARG A 20 1.94 -2.74 -9.05
C ARG A 20 2.31 -2.14 -10.40
N PHE A 21 3.31 -1.27 -10.44
CA PHE A 21 3.78 -0.61 -11.66
C PHE A 21 5.23 -0.13 -11.52
N PHE A 22 6.02 -0.18 -12.59
CA PHE A 22 7.42 0.30 -12.61
C PHE A 22 8.31 -0.21 -11.46
N GLY A 23 8.07 -1.43 -10.96
CA GLY A 23 8.76 -2.01 -9.81
C GLY A 23 8.26 -1.54 -8.44
N ILE A 24 7.25 -0.67 -8.40
CA ILE A 24 6.58 -0.19 -7.19
C ILE A 24 5.43 -1.13 -6.85
N ILE A 25 5.34 -1.53 -5.59
CA ILE A 25 4.26 -2.35 -5.04
C ILE A 25 3.38 -1.48 -4.17
N ILE A 26 2.07 -1.45 -4.42
CA ILE A 26 1.12 -0.73 -3.58
C ILE A 26 0.31 -1.72 -2.76
N TYR A 27 0.22 -1.51 -1.45
CA TYR A 27 -0.58 -2.33 -0.54
C TYR A 27 -1.22 -1.51 0.57
N MET A 28 -2.16 -2.12 1.30
CA MET A 28 -2.82 -1.57 2.47
C MET A 28 -2.92 -2.63 3.56
N TYR A 29 -2.91 -2.23 4.83
CA TYR A 29 -3.24 -3.11 5.94
C TYR A 29 -4.73 -3.06 6.27
N ALA A 30 -5.27 -4.17 6.75
CA ALA A 30 -6.61 -4.19 7.34
C ALA A 30 -6.60 -3.62 8.76
N LYS A 31 -7.68 -2.95 9.16
CA LYS A 31 -7.85 -2.34 10.50
C LYS A 31 -6.75 -1.34 10.88
N ASP A 32 -6.23 -0.62 9.89
CA ASP A 32 -5.22 0.40 10.09
C ASP A 32 -5.77 1.68 10.74
N HIS A 33 -4.87 2.50 11.29
CA HIS A 33 -5.21 3.72 12.01
C HIS A 33 -5.21 4.96 11.12
N LEU A 34 -5.89 6.01 11.59
CA LEU A 34 -5.93 7.31 10.92
C LEU A 34 -4.55 8.01 10.94
N PRO A 35 -4.25 8.86 9.94
CA PRO A 35 -5.09 9.23 8.80
C PRO A 35 -5.19 8.11 7.74
N PRO A 36 -6.19 8.11 6.84
CA PRO A 36 -6.28 7.14 5.76
C PRO A 36 -5.04 7.16 4.87
N HIS A 37 -4.40 6.01 4.71
CA HIS A 37 -3.12 5.90 4.04
C HIS A 37 -2.99 4.58 3.28
N PHE A 38 -1.96 4.50 2.44
CA PHE A 38 -1.51 3.28 1.78
C PHE A 38 0.01 3.21 1.80
N HIS A 39 0.57 2.04 1.53
CA HIS A 39 2.01 1.82 1.49
C HIS A 39 2.48 1.60 0.07
N ALA A 40 3.71 2.05 -0.19
CA ALA A 40 4.42 1.79 -1.42
C ALA A 40 5.83 1.30 -1.13
N GLU A 41 6.22 0.18 -1.76
CA GLU A 41 7.56 -0.40 -1.68
C GLU A 41 8.25 -0.29 -3.06
N TYR A 42 9.54 0.04 -3.07
CA TYR A 42 10.39 -0.03 -4.25
C TYR A 42 11.82 -0.48 -3.87
N GLY A 43 12.19 -1.70 -4.25
CA GLY A 43 13.48 -2.27 -3.84
C GLY A 43 13.49 -2.51 -2.33
N ASP A 44 14.44 -1.90 -1.63
CA ASP A 44 14.57 -1.96 -0.17
C ASP A 44 13.95 -0.75 0.54
N GLU A 45 13.33 0.18 -0.20
CA GLU A 45 12.72 1.40 0.33
C GLU A 45 11.20 1.26 0.43
N GLU A 46 10.60 1.82 1.49
CA GLU A 46 9.16 1.82 1.76
C GLU A 46 8.71 3.21 2.22
N ALA A 47 7.55 3.66 1.74
CA ALA A 47 6.89 4.84 2.26
C ALA A 47 5.38 4.67 2.40
N MET A 48 4.85 5.34 3.42
CA MET A 48 3.43 5.46 3.72
C MET A 48 2.90 6.79 3.16
N PHE A 49 1.85 6.74 2.36
CA PHE A 49 1.26 7.88 1.68
C PHE A 49 -0.14 8.20 2.20
N SER A 50 -0.41 9.47 2.47
CA SER A 50 -1.76 9.98 2.73
C SER A 50 -2.63 9.79 1.50
N ILE A 51 -3.81 9.18 1.65
CA ILE A 51 -4.80 9.13 0.55
C ILE A 51 -5.33 10.53 0.26
N GLU A 52 -5.50 11.37 1.29
CA GLU A 52 -6.07 12.71 1.15
C GLU A 52 -5.14 13.69 0.43
N THR A 53 -3.85 13.67 0.74
CA THR A 53 -2.90 14.66 0.20
C THR A 53 -1.93 14.08 -0.83
N CYS A 54 -1.95 12.76 -1.02
CA CYS A 54 -0.99 12.01 -1.83
C CYS A 54 0.48 12.19 -1.38
N ASN A 55 0.73 12.79 -0.21
CA ASN A 55 2.08 13.02 0.29
C ASN A 55 2.55 11.89 1.19
N ILE A 56 3.87 11.69 1.23
CA ILE A 56 4.52 10.79 2.19
C ILE A 56 4.26 11.31 3.61
N ILE A 57 3.83 10.42 4.48
CA ILE A 57 3.66 10.63 5.92
C ILE A 57 4.87 10.04 6.67
N ILE A 58 5.30 8.83 6.32
CA ILE A 58 6.40 8.10 6.94
C ILE A 58 7.23 7.41 5.85
N GLY A 59 8.54 7.30 6.09
CA GLY A 59 9.48 6.63 5.18
C GLY A 59 9.89 7.52 4.02
N ASP A 60 10.46 6.90 3.00
CA ASP A 60 10.95 7.56 1.81
C ASP A 60 10.97 6.60 0.61
N LEU A 61 10.99 7.20 -0.58
CA LEU A 61 11.23 6.53 -1.85
C LEU A 61 12.13 7.45 -2.68
N PRO A 62 12.79 6.95 -3.74
CA PRO A 62 13.57 7.84 -4.57
C PRO A 62 12.62 8.81 -5.30
N ARG A 63 13.06 10.05 -5.50
CA ARG A 63 12.22 11.17 -5.99
C ARG A 63 11.38 10.83 -7.23
N LYS A 64 11.90 9.99 -8.13
CA LYS A 64 11.16 9.56 -9.33
C LYS A 64 9.95 8.70 -8.96
N GLN A 65 10.15 7.70 -8.11
CA GLN A 65 9.12 6.77 -7.62
C GLN A 65 8.08 7.51 -6.79
N THR A 66 8.48 8.42 -5.90
CA THR A 66 7.54 9.27 -5.15
C THR A 66 6.57 10.00 -6.07
N ARG A 67 7.07 10.59 -7.16
CA ARG A 67 6.24 11.31 -8.14
C ARG A 67 5.31 10.38 -8.92
N LEU A 68 5.74 9.15 -9.21
CA LEU A 68 4.90 8.14 -9.88
C LEU A 68 3.77 7.69 -8.94
N VAL A 69 4.08 7.40 -7.68
CA VAL A 69 3.08 7.04 -6.67
C VAL A 69 2.08 8.17 -6.45
N GLN A 70 2.55 9.42 -6.35
CA GLN A 70 1.70 10.61 -6.22
C GLN A 70 0.75 10.77 -7.40
N ALA A 71 1.25 10.66 -8.63
CA ALA A 71 0.42 10.77 -9.82
C ALA A 71 -0.63 9.65 -9.89
N TRP A 72 -0.23 8.42 -9.57
CA TRP A 72 -1.14 7.28 -9.50
C TRP A 72 -2.19 7.46 -8.40
N ALA A 73 -1.80 7.88 -7.21
CA ALA A 73 -2.72 8.09 -6.09
C ALA A 73 -3.75 9.18 -6.38
N GLU A 74 -3.34 10.25 -7.07
CA GLU A 74 -4.27 11.32 -7.47
C GLU A 74 -5.33 10.82 -8.46
N LEU A 75 -4.95 9.96 -9.41
CA LEU A 75 -5.88 9.37 -10.38
C LEU A 75 -6.86 8.37 -9.74
N HIS A 76 -6.45 7.71 -8.67
CA HIS A 76 -7.18 6.59 -8.05
C HIS A 76 -7.66 6.88 -6.63
N LYS A 77 -7.76 8.16 -6.26
CA LYS A 77 -8.04 8.59 -4.88
C LYS A 77 -9.35 8.04 -4.32
N GLU A 78 -10.40 8.00 -5.14
CA GLU A 78 -11.70 7.44 -4.75
C GLU A 78 -11.59 5.93 -4.50
N GLU A 79 -10.94 5.19 -5.40
CA GLU A 79 -10.73 3.75 -5.26
C GLU A 79 -9.87 3.41 -4.04
N LEU A 80 -8.83 4.22 -3.77
CA LEU A 80 -8.00 4.10 -2.57
C LEU A 80 -8.82 4.29 -1.30
N MET A 81 -9.68 5.31 -1.26
CA MET A 81 -10.54 5.55 -0.11
C MET A 81 -11.56 4.41 0.08
N SER A 82 -12.16 3.90 -1.00
CA SER A 82 -13.05 2.75 -0.95
C SER A 82 -12.34 1.51 -0.39
N ASN A 83 -11.15 1.18 -0.91
CA ASN A 83 -10.36 0.06 -0.37
C ASN A 83 -10.02 0.26 1.11
N TYR A 84 -9.61 1.47 1.52
CA TYR A 84 -9.32 1.76 2.93
C TYR A 84 -10.54 1.48 3.82
N LEU A 85 -11.74 1.96 3.42
CA LEU A 85 -12.98 1.78 4.18
C LEU A 85 -13.45 0.32 4.23
N GLU A 86 -13.33 -0.43 3.14
CA GLU A 86 -13.66 -1.86 3.09
C GLU A 86 -12.73 -2.68 4.00
N LEU A 87 -11.45 -2.28 4.07
CA LEU A 87 -10.45 -2.91 4.93
C LEU A 87 -10.63 -2.62 6.43
N GLN A 88 -11.47 -1.65 6.80
CA GLN A 88 -11.84 -1.40 8.20
C GLN A 88 -13.00 -2.27 8.71
N GLN A 89 -13.71 -2.95 7.82
CA GLN A 89 -14.88 -3.76 8.19
C GLN A 89 -14.45 -5.04 8.93
N GLU A 90 -15.39 -5.63 9.68
CA GLU A 90 -15.14 -6.92 10.37
C GLU A 90 -14.78 -8.04 9.38
N GLN A 91 -15.46 -8.04 8.23
CA GLN A 91 -15.18 -8.89 7.08
C GLN A 91 -14.45 -8.05 6.03
N ALA A 92 -13.16 -7.83 6.27
CA ALA A 92 -12.32 -7.00 5.41
C ALA A 92 -12.26 -7.58 3.98
N THR A 93 -12.57 -6.74 2.99
CA THR A 93 -12.41 -7.04 1.57
C THR A 93 -11.62 -5.93 0.89
N PHE A 94 -11.12 -6.21 -0.31
CA PHE A 94 -10.42 -5.22 -1.14
C PHE A 94 -10.54 -5.60 -2.61
N PHE A 95 -10.23 -4.66 -3.49
CA PHE A 95 -10.13 -4.88 -4.92
C PHE A 95 -8.82 -4.33 -5.48
N LYS A 96 -8.43 -4.84 -6.65
CA LYS A 96 -7.24 -4.37 -7.38
C LYS A 96 -7.56 -3.04 -8.08
N ILE A 97 -6.62 -2.11 -8.01
CA ILE A 97 -6.68 -0.80 -8.69
C ILE A 97 -5.76 -0.83 -9.90
N LYS A 98 -6.21 -0.25 -11.01
CA LYS A 98 -5.45 -0.24 -12.27
C LYS A 98 -4.04 0.37 -12.05
N PRO A 99 -2.97 -0.22 -12.62
CA PRO A 99 -1.63 0.34 -12.51
C PRO A 99 -1.48 1.63 -13.33
N LEU A 100 -0.47 2.43 -12.97
CA LEU A 100 -0.03 3.56 -13.79
C LEU A 100 0.61 3.03 -15.10
N GLU A 101 0.23 3.61 -16.24
CA GLU A 101 0.70 3.28 -17.59
C GLU A 101 1.82 4.20 -18.08
#